data_AF-A0A7X9E285-F1
#
_entry.id   AF-A0A7X9E285-F1
#
_cell.length_a   1.000
_cell.length_b   1.000
_cell.length_c   1.000
_cell.angle_alpha   90.00
_cell.angle_beta   90.00
_cell.angle_gamma   90.00
#
_symmetry.space_group_name_H-M   'P 1'
#
loop_
_entity.id
_entity.type
_entity.pdbx_description
1 polymer ?
#
loop_
_entity_poly.entity_id
_entity_poly.type
_entity_poly.pdbx_seq_one_letter_code
_entity_poly.pdbx_strand_id
1 'polypeptide(L)'
;YFSRVIKLLTESDSAKDLFGLIEQFSANELKNILKSDPLINEIKTTEYVKVFFEAPLADVKNSFKKYLETNVFNTVDFNISKDDETYGMSGFLNGANPKKTFLLHQSTYFASNIRVNRKDASNLFLFENLLKNKKVPYTFPIFIDKRELNLDVLRIFSEDKTLTYREIIRKLLDKHRPDMTNYYLINWTFDNGIVINDFDYVDKFDYEMRDFQIYNVMNLPNTPSLVHITNVFDFEFIIVRKIFNNHLIVKTKKETIIFKYFDSPDPKYTPSVYMDNILRYRKSFYDYIYKSRKNAITQEILKKIILSHIAYEITKDEINNGYHTKTTIIKELLNILFAVLNYFKNSKSSITLGEINMASFIPEHQEKIRKLFNETEYHIQSDTEFAFDAGQLINYILRQSKAGNKTHALIEPFISKNDPAQFKIAITRAINTYKHSFEFRSGRFEKLASEVLAYQTSTSINDLLPVLLAGYFSDSLIFEKSNKNNNEKEQTNV
;
A
#
# COMPACT_ATOMS: atom_id res chain seq x y z
N TYR A 1 1.22 4.63 -49.61
CA TYR A 1 0.26 5.03 -48.55
C TYR A 1 -0.94 5.73 -49.19
N PHE A 2 -0.75 6.85 -49.89
CA PHE A 2 -1.82 7.63 -50.52
C PHE A 2 -2.66 6.85 -51.54
N SER A 3 -2.09 5.99 -52.37
CA SER A 3 -2.87 5.11 -53.27
C SER A 3 -3.81 4.14 -52.54
N ARG A 4 -3.52 3.76 -51.28
CA ARG A 4 -4.48 3.00 -50.45
C ARG A 4 -5.58 3.89 -49.90
N VAL A 5 -5.27 5.14 -49.55
CA VAL A 5 -6.25 6.15 -49.09
C VAL A 5 -7.25 6.47 -50.22
N ILE A 6 -6.76 6.71 -51.43
CA ILE A 6 -7.60 6.99 -52.62
C ILE A 6 -8.60 5.86 -52.90
N LYS A 7 -8.16 4.60 -52.76
CA LYS A 7 -9.02 3.41 -52.92
C LYS A 7 -10.14 3.31 -51.87
N LEU A 8 -9.99 3.96 -50.72
CA LEU A 8 -10.98 3.96 -49.64
C LEU A 8 -11.93 5.17 -49.70
N LEU A 9 -11.66 6.17 -50.53
CA LEU A 9 -12.52 7.34 -50.73
C LEU A 9 -13.65 7.07 -51.72
N THR A 10 -14.79 7.74 -51.58
CA THR A 10 -15.94 7.62 -52.48
C THR A 10 -15.82 8.65 -53.63
N GLU A 11 -16.42 8.39 -54.80
CA GLU A 11 -16.24 9.23 -56.01
C GLU A 11 -16.72 10.68 -55.89
N SER A 12 -17.51 11.01 -54.86
CA SER A 12 -17.99 12.36 -54.58
C SER A 12 -17.07 13.22 -53.70
N ASP A 13 -15.90 12.71 -53.30
CA ASP A 13 -15.03 13.40 -52.33
C ASP A 13 -13.97 14.25 -53.07
N SER A 14 -14.03 15.58 -52.97
CA SER A 14 -12.96 16.52 -53.41
C SER A 14 -11.57 16.16 -52.84
N ALA A 15 -11.55 15.35 -51.79
CA ALA A 15 -10.38 14.73 -51.21
C ALA A 15 -9.61 13.81 -52.19
N LYS A 16 -10.27 13.11 -53.12
CA LYS A 16 -9.59 12.19 -54.06
C LYS A 16 -8.56 12.91 -54.93
N ASP A 17 -8.94 14.06 -55.47
CA ASP A 17 -8.06 14.87 -56.31
C ASP A 17 -6.87 15.41 -55.52
N LEU A 18 -7.14 15.91 -54.30
CA LEU A 18 -6.09 16.37 -53.38
C LEU A 18 -5.11 15.24 -53.04
N PHE A 19 -5.60 14.05 -52.67
CA PHE A 19 -4.73 12.93 -52.35
C PHE A 19 -3.99 12.38 -53.58
N GLY A 20 -4.59 12.46 -54.76
CA GLY A 20 -3.92 12.15 -56.03
C GLY A 20 -2.77 13.12 -56.33
N LEU A 21 -2.99 14.43 -56.13
CA LEU A 21 -1.95 15.45 -56.25
C LEU A 21 -0.83 15.23 -55.22
N ILE A 22 -1.17 14.94 -53.97
CA ILE A 22 -0.20 14.63 -52.91
C ILE A 22 0.62 13.38 -53.27
N GLU A 23 0.00 12.35 -53.81
CA GLU A 23 0.69 11.14 -54.26
C GLU A 23 1.70 11.46 -55.38
N GLN A 24 1.27 12.18 -56.41
CA GLN A 24 2.14 12.57 -57.53
C GLN A 24 3.27 13.48 -57.07
N PHE A 25 2.98 14.49 -56.25
CA PHE A 25 3.99 15.37 -55.66
C PHE A 25 5.00 14.58 -54.82
N SER A 26 4.52 13.64 -53.99
CA SER A 26 5.38 12.81 -53.16
C SER A 26 6.32 11.93 -53.98
N ALA A 27 5.83 11.41 -55.13
CA ALA A 27 6.61 10.56 -56.02
C ALA A 27 7.64 11.34 -56.85
N ASN A 28 7.27 12.54 -57.32
CA ASN A 28 8.02 13.26 -58.34
C ASN A 28 8.88 14.41 -57.78
N GLU A 29 8.35 15.14 -56.78
CA GLU A 29 8.92 16.43 -56.37
C GLU A 29 9.50 16.41 -54.95
N LEU A 30 8.83 15.74 -54.00
CA LEU A 30 9.18 15.79 -52.58
C LEU A 30 10.62 15.36 -52.31
N LYS A 31 11.12 14.33 -53.01
CA LYS A 31 12.49 13.85 -52.85
C LYS A 31 13.52 14.90 -53.28
N ASN A 32 13.23 15.68 -54.31
CA ASN A 32 14.14 16.71 -54.81
C ASN A 32 14.14 17.92 -53.88
N ILE A 33 12.96 18.32 -53.38
CA ILE A 33 12.81 19.39 -52.39
C ILE A 33 13.60 19.04 -51.12
N LEU A 34 13.43 17.82 -50.58
CA LEU A 34 14.19 17.37 -49.41
C LEU A 34 15.71 17.38 -49.68
N LYS A 35 16.17 16.88 -50.84
CA LYS A 35 17.60 16.91 -51.17
C LYS A 35 18.18 18.32 -51.32
N SER A 36 17.36 19.31 -51.68
CA SER A 36 17.78 20.69 -51.85
C SER A 36 17.93 21.46 -50.53
N ASP A 37 17.36 20.92 -49.44
CA ASP A 37 17.46 21.53 -48.12
C ASP A 37 18.77 21.10 -47.44
N PRO A 38 19.69 22.03 -47.11
CA PRO A 38 20.96 21.73 -46.47
C PRO A 38 20.81 20.95 -45.16
N LEU A 39 19.72 21.20 -44.42
CA LEU A 39 19.46 20.54 -43.12
C LEU A 39 19.26 19.04 -43.29
N ILE A 40 18.77 18.57 -44.44
CA ILE A 40 18.55 17.14 -44.72
C ILE A 40 19.88 16.37 -44.76
N ASN A 41 20.97 17.02 -45.18
CA ASN A 41 22.30 16.40 -45.22
C ASN A 41 22.94 16.30 -43.83
N GLU A 42 22.40 16.99 -42.83
CA GLU A 42 22.87 16.97 -41.44
C GLU A 42 22.14 15.94 -40.57
N ILE A 43 21.07 15.32 -41.11
CA ILE A 43 20.23 14.37 -40.39
C ILE A 43 20.95 13.01 -40.28
N LYS A 44 20.98 12.45 -39.07
CA LYS A 44 21.53 11.10 -38.84
C LYS A 44 20.62 10.03 -39.43
N THR A 45 21.17 8.85 -39.73
CA THR A 45 20.39 7.69 -40.21
C THR A 45 19.31 7.21 -39.22
N THR A 46 19.40 7.61 -37.95
CA THR A 46 18.42 7.32 -36.90
C THR A 46 17.31 8.38 -36.78
N GLU A 47 17.45 9.51 -37.47
CA GLU A 47 16.51 10.63 -37.44
C GLU A 47 15.59 10.59 -38.67
N TYR A 48 14.43 11.25 -38.60
CA TYR A 48 13.43 11.21 -39.65
C TYR A 48 12.78 12.58 -39.86
N VAL A 49 12.37 12.84 -41.11
CA VAL A 49 11.63 14.06 -41.49
C VAL A 49 10.14 13.76 -41.48
N LYS A 50 9.36 14.60 -40.81
CA LYS A 50 7.88 14.54 -40.86
C LYS A 50 7.38 15.60 -41.84
N VAL A 51 6.76 15.14 -42.92
CA VAL A 51 6.12 15.98 -43.93
C VAL A 51 4.62 15.96 -43.68
N PHE A 52 4.01 17.14 -43.55
CA PHE A 52 2.58 17.31 -43.35
C PHE A 52 1.96 17.95 -44.58
N PHE A 53 0.86 17.39 -45.04
CA PHE A 53 0.05 17.96 -46.11
C PHE A 53 -1.21 18.57 -45.52
N GLU A 54 -1.55 19.78 -45.96
CA GLU A 54 -2.81 20.39 -45.60
C GLU A 54 -3.97 19.61 -46.24
N ALA A 55 -4.95 19.24 -45.43
CA ALA A 55 -6.16 18.56 -45.87
C ALA A 55 -7.33 18.91 -44.92
N PRO A 56 -8.57 18.98 -45.41
CA PRO A 56 -9.73 19.21 -44.55
C PRO A 56 -9.84 18.14 -43.46
N LEU A 57 -10.00 18.56 -42.21
CA LEU A 57 -10.08 17.65 -41.06
C LEU A 57 -11.21 16.63 -41.19
N ALA A 58 -12.33 17.01 -41.82
CA ALA A 58 -13.46 16.13 -42.07
C ALA A 58 -13.06 14.93 -42.96
N ASP A 59 -12.30 15.19 -44.03
CA ASP A 59 -11.86 14.17 -44.99
C ASP A 59 -10.85 13.20 -44.37
N VAL A 60 -9.93 13.74 -43.55
CA VAL A 60 -8.98 12.92 -42.78
C VAL A 60 -9.72 12.00 -41.81
N LYS A 61 -10.71 12.53 -41.07
CA LYS A 61 -11.53 11.73 -40.13
C LYS A 61 -12.34 10.66 -40.85
N ASN A 62 -12.98 10.99 -41.98
CA ASN A 62 -13.77 10.05 -42.77
C ASN A 62 -12.91 8.93 -43.36
N SER A 63 -11.75 9.28 -43.93
CA SER A 63 -10.79 8.32 -44.49
C SER A 63 -10.28 7.37 -43.40
N PHE A 64 -9.93 7.92 -42.24
CA PHE A 64 -9.45 7.13 -41.11
C PHE A 64 -10.54 6.19 -40.57
N LYS A 65 -11.80 6.64 -40.51
CA LYS A 65 -12.93 5.78 -40.12
C LYS A 65 -13.07 4.57 -41.05
N LYS A 66 -13.07 4.78 -42.38
CA LYS A 66 -13.14 3.70 -43.38
C LYS A 66 -11.92 2.76 -43.31
N TYR A 67 -10.73 3.32 -43.08
CA TYR A 67 -9.52 2.52 -42.84
C TYR A 67 -9.66 1.65 -41.61
N LEU A 68 -10.13 2.21 -40.49
CA LEU A 68 -10.32 1.47 -39.25
C LEU A 68 -11.37 0.38 -39.45
N GLU A 69 -12.51 0.68 -40.07
CA GLU A 69 -13.53 -0.33 -40.37
C GLU A 69 -12.92 -1.54 -41.09
N THR A 70 -12.05 -1.33 -42.08
CA THR A 70 -11.45 -2.42 -42.88
C THR A 70 -10.23 -3.09 -42.23
N ASN A 71 -9.49 -2.40 -41.36
CA ASN A 71 -8.20 -2.85 -40.82
C ASN A 71 -8.13 -2.86 -39.28
N VAL A 72 -9.28 -2.95 -38.60
CA VAL A 72 -9.31 -2.95 -37.12
C VAL A 72 -8.71 -4.21 -36.50
N PHE A 73 -8.72 -5.33 -37.23
CA PHE A 73 -8.13 -6.58 -36.78
C PHE A 73 -6.62 -6.63 -37.07
N ASN A 74 -5.87 -7.26 -36.17
CA ASN A 74 -4.40 -7.33 -36.22
C ASN A 74 -3.88 -8.07 -37.46
N THR A 75 -4.54 -9.18 -37.82
CA THR A 75 -4.31 -9.91 -39.08
C THR A 75 -5.63 -10.50 -39.56
N VAL A 76 -5.73 -10.69 -40.88
CA VAL A 76 -6.86 -11.37 -41.51
C VAL A 76 -6.82 -12.89 -41.30
N ASP A 77 -5.66 -13.45 -40.99
CA ASP A 77 -5.44 -14.91 -40.90
C ASP A 77 -6.29 -15.59 -39.82
N PHE A 78 -6.72 -14.84 -38.81
CA PHE A 78 -7.53 -15.36 -37.70
C PHE A 78 -9.01 -14.97 -37.78
N ASN A 79 -9.41 -14.28 -38.86
CA ASN A 79 -10.78 -13.83 -39.01
C ASN A 79 -11.71 -15.01 -39.33
N ILE A 80 -12.90 -14.99 -38.74
CA ILE A 80 -13.99 -15.91 -39.04
C ILE A 80 -15.26 -15.12 -39.31
N SER A 81 -16.10 -15.64 -40.21
CA SER A 81 -17.42 -15.08 -40.48
C SER A 81 -18.48 -15.93 -39.80
N LYS A 82 -19.37 -15.30 -39.05
CA LYS A 82 -20.51 -15.94 -38.39
C LYS A 82 -21.68 -14.96 -38.37
N ASP A 83 -22.87 -15.41 -38.77
CA ASP A 83 -24.11 -14.60 -38.76
C ASP A 83 -23.95 -13.25 -39.47
N ASP A 84 -23.34 -13.24 -40.66
CA ASP A 84 -22.98 -12.05 -41.46
C ASP A 84 -22.02 -11.04 -40.78
N GLU A 85 -21.49 -11.36 -39.60
CA GLU A 85 -20.48 -10.58 -38.91
C GLU A 85 -19.08 -11.20 -39.03
N THR A 86 -18.07 -10.35 -39.22
CA THR A 86 -16.67 -10.75 -39.13
C THR A 86 -16.18 -10.61 -37.69
N TYR A 87 -15.61 -11.69 -37.18
CA TYR A 87 -14.92 -11.75 -35.90
C TYR A 87 -13.42 -11.91 -36.16
N GLY A 88 -12.60 -11.14 -35.46
CA GLY A 88 -11.16 -11.16 -35.66
C GLY A 88 -10.40 -10.79 -34.39
N MET A 89 -9.07 -10.93 -34.46
CA MET A 89 -8.18 -10.63 -33.35
C MET A 89 -7.99 -9.12 -33.22
N SER A 90 -8.42 -8.53 -32.10
CA SER A 90 -8.17 -7.11 -31.79
C SER A 90 -6.67 -6.83 -31.67
N GLY A 91 -6.23 -5.62 -32.02
CA GLY A 91 -4.86 -5.16 -31.75
C GLY A 91 -4.61 -4.76 -30.29
N PHE A 92 -5.66 -4.54 -29.50
CA PHE A 92 -5.55 -4.12 -28.11
C PHE A 92 -4.90 -5.22 -27.25
N LEU A 93 -3.68 -4.97 -26.76
CA LEU A 93 -2.87 -5.88 -25.93
C LEU A 93 -2.70 -7.29 -26.53
N ASN A 94 -2.75 -7.39 -27.85
CA ASN A 94 -2.74 -8.64 -28.58
C ASN A 94 -1.78 -8.54 -29.77
N GLY A 95 -0.96 -9.58 -29.97
CA GLY A 95 0.01 -9.65 -31.06
C GLY A 95 -0.16 -10.92 -31.88
N ALA A 96 0.05 -10.83 -33.19
CA ALA A 96 -0.10 -11.94 -34.13
C ALA A 96 1.24 -12.41 -34.74
N ASN A 97 2.38 -12.04 -34.15
CA ASN A 97 3.69 -12.37 -34.74
C ASN A 97 4.01 -13.87 -34.58
N PRO A 98 4.03 -14.65 -35.67
CA PRO A 98 4.22 -16.10 -35.60
C PRO A 98 5.64 -16.50 -35.15
N LYS A 99 6.62 -15.59 -35.23
CA LYS A 99 7.99 -15.83 -34.72
C LYS A 99 8.05 -15.82 -33.18
N LYS A 100 7.02 -15.32 -32.51
CA LYS A 100 6.92 -15.31 -31.04
C LYS A 100 5.91 -16.37 -30.62
N THR A 101 6.39 -17.60 -30.38
CA THR A 101 5.58 -18.79 -30.12
C THR A 101 4.48 -18.58 -29.08
N PHE A 102 4.77 -17.87 -27.98
CA PHE A 102 3.81 -17.68 -26.88
C PHE A 102 2.78 -16.56 -27.10
N LEU A 103 2.74 -15.92 -28.27
CA LEU A 103 1.65 -14.97 -28.60
C LEU A 103 0.36 -15.67 -29.05
N LEU A 104 0.47 -16.91 -29.53
CA LEU A 104 -0.64 -17.73 -29.98
C LEU A 104 -0.80 -18.94 -29.06
N HIS A 105 -2.03 -19.44 -28.92
CA HIS A 105 -2.25 -20.67 -28.19
C HIS A 105 -1.56 -21.86 -28.86
N GLN A 106 -0.84 -22.66 -28.07
CA GLN A 106 -0.05 -23.79 -28.55
C GLN A 106 -0.76 -25.14 -28.39
N SER A 107 -1.74 -25.23 -27.48
CA SER A 107 -2.37 -26.50 -27.07
C SER A 107 -3.88 -26.55 -27.33
N THR A 108 -4.44 -25.53 -27.99
CA THR A 108 -5.87 -25.46 -28.31
C THR A 108 -6.10 -25.57 -29.82
N TYR A 109 -7.30 -26.00 -30.22
CA TYR A 109 -7.69 -26.12 -31.64
C TYR A 109 -7.78 -24.77 -32.38
N PHE A 110 -7.74 -23.65 -31.66
CA PHE A 110 -7.71 -22.31 -32.22
C PHE A 110 -6.44 -21.58 -31.79
N ALA A 111 -5.82 -20.85 -32.71
CA ALA A 111 -4.55 -20.15 -32.46
C ALA A 111 -4.71 -18.77 -31.80
N SER A 112 -5.86 -18.10 -32.00
CA SER A 112 -6.09 -16.73 -31.52
C SER A 112 -6.67 -16.71 -30.10
N ASN A 113 -6.13 -15.84 -29.24
CA ASN A 113 -6.51 -15.75 -27.82
C ASN A 113 -7.88 -15.10 -27.61
N ILE A 114 -8.29 -14.22 -28.54
CA ILE A 114 -9.58 -13.53 -28.49
C ILE A 114 -10.05 -13.21 -29.90
N ARG A 115 -11.35 -13.41 -30.16
CA ARG A 115 -12.01 -12.88 -31.35
C ARG A 115 -13.17 -12.01 -30.91
N VAL A 116 -13.21 -10.79 -31.43
CA VAL A 116 -14.29 -9.83 -31.19
C VAL A 116 -14.86 -9.38 -32.53
N ASN A 117 -16.10 -8.91 -32.53
CA ASN A 117 -16.68 -8.31 -33.72
C ASN A 117 -15.98 -6.98 -34.06
N ARG A 118 -16.27 -6.44 -35.24
CA ARG A 118 -15.65 -5.20 -35.74
C ARG A 118 -15.92 -3.98 -34.84
N LYS A 119 -17.12 -3.91 -34.25
CA LYS A 119 -17.53 -2.81 -33.35
C LYS A 119 -16.69 -2.81 -32.08
N ASP A 120 -16.52 -3.96 -31.45
CA ASP A 120 -15.75 -4.10 -30.22
C ASP A 120 -14.25 -3.91 -30.48
N ALA A 121 -13.72 -4.43 -31.59
CA ALA A 121 -12.35 -4.14 -32.00
C ALA A 121 -12.11 -2.62 -32.16
N SER A 122 -13.08 -1.90 -32.75
CA SER A 122 -12.99 -0.45 -32.95
C SER A 122 -13.03 0.29 -31.62
N ASN A 123 -13.90 -0.14 -30.70
CA ASN A 123 -13.97 0.42 -29.35
C ASN A 123 -12.68 0.19 -28.56
N LEU A 124 -12.10 -1.00 -28.64
CA LEU A 124 -10.82 -1.33 -28.00
C LEU A 124 -9.67 -0.51 -28.58
N PHE A 125 -9.65 -0.27 -29.90
CA PHE A 125 -8.67 0.62 -30.52
C PHE A 125 -8.81 2.07 -30.02
N LEU A 126 -10.03 2.59 -29.93
CA LEU A 126 -10.29 3.92 -29.38
C LEU A 126 -9.89 4.00 -27.90
N PHE A 127 -10.21 2.97 -27.12
CA PHE A 127 -9.83 2.87 -25.71
C PHE A 127 -8.30 2.86 -25.55
N GLU A 128 -7.58 2.09 -26.36
CA GLU A 128 -6.12 2.08 -26.39
C GLU A 128 -5.55 3.48 -26.62
N ASN A 129 -6.13 4.24 -27.55
CA ASN A 129 -5.71 5.61 -27.82
C ASN A 129 -6.00 6.55 -26.65
N LEU A 130 -7.11 6.37 -25.92
CA LEU A 130 -7.37 7.14 -24.70
C LEU A 130 -6.29 6.88 -23.63
N LEU A 131 -5.89 5.62 -23.45
CA LEU A 131 -4.82 5.23 -22.53
C LEU A 131 -3.47 5.82 -22.97
N LYS A 132 -3.05 5.59 -24.23
CA LYS A 132 -1.78 6.12 -24.79
C LYS A 132 -1.68 7.64 -24.65
N ASN A 133 -2.79 8.36 -24.84
CA ASN A 133 -2.86 9.81 -24.73
C ASN A 133 -3.14 10.32 -23.31
N LYS A 134 -3.13 9.43 -22.30
CA LYS A 134 -3.36 9.74 -20.88
C LYS A 134 -4.62 10.57 -20.65
N LYS A 135 -5.70 10.20 -21.36
CA LYS A 135 -7.01 10.85 -21.28
C LYS A 135 -7.91 10.26 -20.19
N VAL A 136 -7.43 9.23 -19.51
CA VAL A 136 -8.07 8.59 -18.36
C VAL A 136 -7.04 8.42 -17.23
N PRO A 137 -7.47 8.34 -15.96
CA PRO A 137 -6.57 8.12 -14.84
C PRO A 137 -5.91 6.74 -14.92
N TYR A 138 -4.81 6.51 -14.20
CA TYR A 138 -4.21 5.17 -14.10
C TYR A 138 -5.08 4.17 -13.34
N THR A 139 -5.97 4.64 -12.48
CA THR A 139 -6.96 3.81 -11.78
C THR A 139 -8.30 4.50 -11.85
N PHE A 140 -9.32 3.81 -12.37
CA PHE A 140 -10.66 4.39 -12.49
C PHE A 140 -11.74 3.32 -12.53
N PRO A 141 -12.96 3.65 -12.07
CA PRO A 141 -14.11 2.77 -12.20
C PRO A 141 -14.73 2.88 -13.61
N ILE A 142 -15.29 1.77 -14.09
CA ILE A 142 -16.13 1.68 -15.27
C ILE A 142 -17.50 1.16 -14.81
N PHE A 143 -18.44 2.08 -14.58
CA PHE A 143 -19.78 1.79 -14.09
C PHE A 143 -20.62 1.09 -15.15
N ILE A 144 -21.24 -0.03 -14.77
CA ILE A 144 -22.06 -0.86 -15.66
C ILE A 144 -23.52 -0.42 -15.60
N ASP A 145 -23.99 -0.18 -14.38
CA ASP A 145 -25.38 0.18 -14.05
C ASP A 145 -25.59 1.70 -14.20
N LYS A 146 -24.88 2.50 -13.40
CA LYS A 146 -24.93 3.97 -13.40
C LYS A 146 -23.97 4.60 -14.42
N ARG A 147 -24.21 4.34 -15.71
CA ARG A 147 -23.27 4.70 -16.79
C ARG A 147 -23.00 6.20 -16.91
N GLU A 148 -23.91 7.05 -16.45
CA GLU A 148 -23.75 8.50 -16.35
C GLU A 148 -22.54 8.90 -15.48
N LEU A 149 -22.19 8.08 -14.48
CA LEU A 149 -21.02 8.31 -13.63
C LEU A 149 -19.71 8.17 -14.40
N ASN A 150 -19.68 7.39 -15.49
CA ASN A 150 -18.49 7.31 -16.36
C ASN A 150 -18.18 8.67 -16.99
N LEU A 151 -19.21 9.43 -17.40
CA LEU A 151 -19.02 10.78 -17.93
C LEU A 151 -18.51 11.74 -16.85
N ASP A 152 -18.98 11.58 -15.61
CA ASP A 152 -18.50 12.38 -14.49
C ASP A 152 -17.04 12.09 -14.13
N VAL A 153 -16.61 10.81 -14.13
CA VAL A 153 -15.19 10.44 -14.00
C VAL A 153 -14.33 11.17 -15.03
N LEU A 154 -14.76 11.13 -16.31
CA LEU A 154 -14.03 11.77 -17.41
C LEU A 154 -14.02 13.29 -17.29
N ARG A 155 -15.14 13.91 -16.91
CA ARG A 155 -15.25 15.36 -16.70
C ARG A 155 -14.32 15.80 -15.59
N ILE A 156 -14.39 15.16 -14.42
CA ILE A 156 -13.54 15.45 -13.27
C ILE A 156 -12.06 15.34 -13.65
N PHE A 157 -11.66 14.26 -14.33
CA PHE A 157 -10.27 14.07 -14.75
C PHE A 157 -9.84 15.04 -15.87
N SER A 158 -10.76 15.49 -16.71
CA SER A 158 -10.45 16.43 -17.79
C SER A 158 -10.15 17.85 -17.30
N GLU A 159 -10.75 18.26 -16.17
CA GLU A 159 -10.48 19.53 -15.50
C GLU A 159 -9.05 19.59 -14.96
N ASP A 160 -8.57 18.47 -14.39
CA ASP A 160 -7.20 18.33 -13.90
C ASP A 160 -6.71 16.88 -14.10
N LYS A 161 -5.81 16.73 -15.07
CA LYS A 161 -5.22 15.44 -15.47
C LYS A 161 -4.22 14.88 -14.45
N THR A 162 -3.98 15.59 -13.35
CA THR A 162 -3.11 15.14 -12.26
C THR A 162 -3.89 14.49 -11.13
N LEU A 163 -5.23 14.55 -11.16
CA LEU A 163 -6.07 13.96 -10.13
C LEU A 163 -5.87 12.44 -10.02
N THR A 164 -5.67 12.01 -8.79
CA THR A 164 -5.60 10.62 -8.39
C THR A 164 -6.99 10.00 -8.31
N TYR A 165 -7.06 8.67 -8.34
CA TYR A 165 -8.30 7.91 -8.10
C TYR A 165 -9.03 8.40 -6.84
N ARG A 166 -8.31 8.69 -5.75
CA ARG A 166 -8.91 9.14 -4.48
C ARG A 166 -9.65 10.44 -4.62
N GLU A 167 -9.06 11.39 -5.32
CA GLU A 167 -9.65 12.71 -5.53
C GLU A 167 -10.86 12.62 -6.44
N ILE A 168 -10.80 11.77 -7.47
CA ILE A 168 -11.94 11.49 -8.35
C ILE A 168 -13.08 10.86 -7.54
N ILE A 169 -12.79 9.83 -6.74
CA ILE A 169 -13.78 9.15 -5.91
C ILE A 169 -14.37 10.10 -4.87
N ARG A 170 -13.56 10.92 -4.19
CA ARG A 170 -14.06 11.93 -3.24
C ARG A 170 -15.01 12.91 -3.92
N LYS A 171 -14.62 13.49 -5.06
CA LYS A 171 -15.48 14.40 -5.83
C LYS A 171 -16.78 13.73 -6.29
N LEU A 172 -16.73 12.46 -6.67
CA LEU A 172 -17.93 11.71 -7.06
C LEU A 172 -18.84 11.43 -5.86
N LEU A 173 -18.29 11.06 -4.71
CA LEU A 173 -19.04 10.83 -3.47
C LEU A 173 -19.69 12.12 -2.95
N ASP A 174 -18.99 13.25 -3.04
CA ASP A 174 -19.54 14.56 -2.68
C ASP A 174 -20.74 14.94 -3.56
N LYS A 175 -20.68 14.59 -4.85
CA LYS A 175 -21.73 14.91 -5.83
C LYS A 175 -22.93 13.96 -5.75
N HIS A 176 -22.69 12.66 -5.55
CA HIS A 176 -23.72 11.62 -5.73
C HIS A 176 -24.14 10.93 -4.44
N ARG A 177 -23.50 11.20 -3.28
CA ARG A 177 -23.67 10.49 -2.01
C ARG A 177 -23.44 8.97 -2.16
N PRO A 178 -23.35 8.16 -1.08
CA PRO A 178 -22.59 6.91 -1.13
C PRO A 178 -23.39 5.78 -1.79
N ASP A 179 -23.42 5.76 -3.11
CA ASP A 179 -23.92 4.63 -3.87
C ASP A 179 -23.07 4.40 -5.13
N MET A 180 -21.80 4.11 -4.88
CA MET A 180 -20.86 3.57 -5.86
C MET A 180 -20.93 2.05 -5.84
N THR A 181 -21.76 1.53 -6.73
CA THR A 181 -22.02 0.11 -6.88
C THR A 181 -21.84 -0.31 -8.33
N ASN A 182 -21.64 -1.61 -8.55
CA ASN A 182 -21.69 -2.26 -9.86
C ASN A 182 -20.76 -1.64 -10.92
N TYR A 183 -19.45 -1.71 -10.68
CA TYR A 183 -18.45 -1.22 -11.63
C TYR A 183 -17.26 -2.17 -11.77
N TYR A 184 -16.58 -2.11 -12.92
CA TYR A 184 -15.24 -2.70 -13.06
C TYR A 184 -14.19 -1.67 -12.64
N LEU A 185 -13.32 -2.03 -11.70
CA LEU A 185 -12.12 -1.24 -11.40
C LEU A 185 -11.01 -1.66 -12.35
N ILE A 186 -10.43 -0.71 -13.08
CA ILE A 186 -9.24 -0.94 -13.88
C ILE A 186 -8.06 -0.17 -13.30
N ASN A 187 -6.92 -0.84 -13.19
CA ASN A 187 -5.62 -0.23 -12.96
C ASN A 187 -4.69 -0.54 -14.11
N TRP A 188 -4.07 0.49 -14.66
CA TRP A 188 -3.12 0.37 -15.75
C TRP A 188 -1.96 1.33 -15.57
N THR A 189 -0.84 1.01 -16.21
CA THR A 189 0.37 1.83 -16.28
C THR A 189 0.87 1.91 -17.71
N PHE A 190 1.75 2.88 -17.97
CA PHE A 190 2.44 3.01 -19.25
C PHE A 190 3.94 2.86 -19.04
N ASP A 191 4.47 1.67 -19.30
CA ASP A 191 5.90 1.35 -19.25
C ASP A 191 6.30 0.64 -20.55
N ASN A 192 6.87 1.39 -21.50
CA ASN A 192 7.18 0.94 -22.87
C ASN A 192 5.99 0.30 -23.61
N GLY A 193 4.77 0.56 -23.15
CA GLY A 193 3.53 -0.07 -23.58
C GLY A 193 2.46 0.05 -22.49
N ILE A 194 1.21 -0.22 -22.85
CA ILE A 194 0.13 -0.30 -21.86
C ILE A 194 0.27 -1.62 -21.10
N VAL A 195 0.23 -1.53 -19.77
CA VAL A 195 0.16 -2.69 -18.88
C VAL A 195 -1.12 -2.58 -18.06
N ILE A 196 -1.98 -3.60 -18.10
CA ILE A 196 -3.13 -3.71 -17.19
C ILE A 196 -2.64 -4.44 -15.95
N ASN A 197 -2.51 -3.71 -14.85
CA ASN A 197 -1.99 -4.28 -13.61
C ASN A 197 -3.07 -5.04 -12.85
N ASP A 198 -4.32 -4.58 -12.96
CA ASP A 198 -5.48 -5.19 -12.31
C ASP A 198 -6.77 -4.78 -13.02
N PHE A 199 -7.70 -5.72 -13.16
CA PHE A 199 -9.03 -5.50 -13.72
C PHE A 199 -10.02 -6.43 -13.02
N ASP A 200 -11.01 -5.86 -12.34
CA ASP A 200 -11.87 -6.65 -11.45
C ASP A 200 -13.23 -6.00 -11.22
N TYR A 201 -14.22 -6.81 -10.86
CA TYR A 201 -15.55 -6.31 -10.53
C TYR A 201 -15.62 -5.86 -9.07
N VAL A 202 -16.26 -4.71 -8.84
CA VAL A 202 -16.57 -4.15 -7.52
C VAL A 202 -18.08 -3.98 -7.41
N ASP A 203 -18.68 -4.81 -6.55
CA ASP A 203 -20.12 -4.80 -6.26
C ASP A 203 -20.52 -3.50 -5.53
N LYS A 204 -19.79 -3.16 -4.47
CA LYS A 204 -20.01 -1.95 -3.68
C LYS A 204 -18.69 -1.40 -3.16
N PHE A 205 -18.45 -0.12 -3.36
CA PHE A 205 -17.34 0.59 -2.75
C PHE A 205 -17.70 1.07 -1.34
N ASP A 206 -17.23 0.36 -0.34
CA ASP A 206 -17.36 0.73 1.06
C ASP A 206 -16.24 1.69 1.48
N TYR A 207 -16.56 2.99 1.41
CA TYR A 207 -15.63 4.10 1.63
C TYR A 207 -15.39 4.39 3.12
N GLU A 208 -16.46 4.38 3.93
CA GLU A 208 -16.42 4.80 5.34
C GLU A 208 -15.76 3.75 6.23
N MET A 209 -15.09 4.21 7.28
CA MET A 209 -14.59 3.37 8.37
C MET A 209 -15.10 3.97 9.68
N ARG A 210 -16.05 3.27 10.33
CA ARG A 210 -16.70 3.75 11.56
C ARG A 210 -15.94 3.24 12.77
N ASP A 211 -15.81 4.10 13.78
CA ASP A 211 -15.20 3.74 15.07
C ASP A 211 -13.74 3.23 15.00
N PHE A 212 -13.01 3.58 13.94
CA PHE A 212 -11.59 3.29 13.85
C PHE A 212 -10.75 4.45 14.39
N GLN A 213 -10.08 4.20 15.51
CA GLN A 213 -9.36 5.22 16.29
C GLN A 213 -7.95 4.74 16.66
N ILE A 214 -6.98 5.64 16.56
CA ILE A 214 -5.61 5.43 17.05
C ILE A 214 -5.39 6.34 18.26
N TYR A 215 -5.20 5.71 19.42
CA TYR A 215 -4.87 6.39 20.67
C TYR A 215 -3.35 6.48 20.85
N ASN A 216 -2.86 7.60 21.38
CA ASN A 216 -1.45 7.76 21.74
C ASN A 216 -1.13 7.11 23.10
N VAL A 217 -1.32 5.79 23.18
CA VAL A 217 -1.16 5.03 24.43
C VAL A 217 0.29 4.98 24.90
N MET A 218 1.25 5.05 23.98
CA MET A 218 2.69 5.07 24.27
C MET A 218 3.23 6.44 24.72
N ASN A 219 2.34 7.43 24.89
CA ASN A 219 2.63 8.78 25.37
C ASN A 219 3.74 9.51 24.59
N LEU A 220 3.64 9.49 23.25
CA LEU A 220 4.58 10.20 22.40
C LEU A 220 4.38 11.72 22.47
N PRO A 221 5.44 12.53 22.67
CA PRO A 221 5.33 13.98 22.66
C PRO A 221 4.96 14.48 21.26
N ASN A 222 4.28 15.63 21.18
CA ASN A 222 3.86 16.27 19.93
C ASN A 222 3.00 15.39 19.01
N THR A 223 2.42 14.31 19.53
CA THR A 223 1.47 13.44 18.83
C THR A 223 0.08 13.67 19.40
N PRO A 224 -0.96 13.85 18.56
CA PRO A 224 -2.34 13.97 19.04
C PRO A 224 -2.73 12.80 19.94
N SER A 225 -3.51 13.05 20.99
CA SER A 225 -4.00 11.99 21.89
C SER A 225 -4.85 10.95 21.17
N LEU A 226 -5.56 11.38 20.13
CA LEU A 226 -6.48 10.57 19.34
C LEU A 226 -6.43 11.00 17.87
N VAL A 227 -6.36 10.01 16.97
CA VAL A 227 -6.50 10.18 15.51
C VAL A 227 -7.66 9.31 15.02
N HIS A 228 -8.60 9.91 14.30
CA HIS A 228 -9.72 9.20 13.68
C HIS A 228 -9.35 8.73 12.27
N ILE A 229 -9.67 7.48 11.96
CA ILE A 229 -9.57 6.91 10.61
C ILE A 229 -11.00 6.82 10.07
N THR A 230 -11.40 7.81 9.27
CA THR A 230 -12.82 7.98 8.90
C THR A 230 -13.20 7.24 7.62
N ASN A 231 -12.22 6.91 6.78
CA ASN A 231 -12.42 6.28 5.49
C ASN A 231 -11.20 5.45 5.05
N VAL A 232 -11.39 4.62 4.02
CA VAL A 232 -10.34 3.71 3.51
C VAL A 232 -9.08 4.43 3.01
N PHE A 233 -9.17 5.69 2.57
CA PHE A 233 -7.99 6.45 2.15
C PHE A 233 -7.23 7.06 3.34
N ASP A 234 -7.91 7.36 4.46
CA ASP A 234 -7.24 7.67 5.72
C ASP A 234 -6.47 6.45 6.23
N PHE A 235 -7.10 5.27 6.19
CA PHE A 235 -6.45 4.01 6.55
C PHE A 235 -5.20 3.76 5.70
N GLU A 236 -5.30 3.94 4.39
CA GLU A 236 -4.18 3.80 3.47
C GLU A 236 -3.03 4.78 3.80
N PHE A 237 -3.34 6.06 4.00
CA PHE A 237 -2.31 7.09 4.18
C PHE A 237 -1.71 7.12 5.58
N ILE A 238 -2.50 6.87 6.62
CA ILE A 238 -2.07 6.97 8.02
C ILE A 238 -1.45 5.64 8.47
N ILE A 239 -2.11 4.51 8.17
CA ILE A 239 -1.68 3.19 8.65
C ILE A 239 -0.84 2.48 7.60
N VAL A 240 -1.36 2.22 6.40
CA VAL A 240 -0.67 1.37 5.40
C VAL A 240 0.68 1.96 5.01
N ARG A 241 0.74 3.28 4.81
CA ARG A 241 2.02 3.98 4.58
C ARG A 241 3.04 3.70 5.68
N LYS A 242 2.63 3.76 6.94
CA LYS A 242 3.53 3.59 8.10
C LYS A 242 3.98 2.15 8.26
N ILE A 243 3.06 1.18 8.20
CA ILE A 243 3.41 -0.23 8.41
C ILE A 243 4.30 -0.81 7.30
N PHE A 244 4.22 -0.26 6.08
CA PHE A 244 5.13 -0.58 4.97
C PHE A 244 6.32 0.39 4.85
N ASN A 245 6.58 1.21 5.87
CA ASN A 245 7.69 2.16 5.94
C ASN A 245 7.84 3.01 4.65
N ASN A 246 6.74 3.59 4.19
CA ASN A 246 6.62 4.43 2.99
C ASN A 246 6.95 3.76 1.64
N HIS A 247 7.21 2.45 1.58
CA HIS A 247 7.58 1.80 0.31
C HIS A 247 6.40 1.69 -0.68
N LEU A 248 5.17 1.50 -0.18
CA LEU A 248 3.96 1.46 -1.01
C LEU A 248 3.36 2.84 -1.27
N ILE A 249 3.52 3.78 -0.33
CA ILE A 249 2.98 5.13 -0.42
C ILE A 249 4.12 6.11 -0.13
N VAL A 250 4.66 6.73 -1.18
CA VAL A 250 5.82 7.61 -1.10
C VAL A 250 5.36 9.06 -1.17
N LYS A 251 5.74 9.86 -0.16
CA LYS A 251 5.60 11.32 -0.21
C LYS A 251 6.89 11.91 -0.78
N THR A 252 6.80 12.56 -1.92
CA THR A 252 7.96 13.20 -2.57
C THR A 252 8.32 14.54 -1.93
N LYS A 253 9.51 15.06 -2.23
CA LYS A 253 9.95 16.40 -1.78
C LYS A 253 9.03 17.54 -2.25
N LYS A 254 8.27 17.33 -3.32
CA LYS A 254 7.28 18.28 -3.86
C LYS A 254 5.89 18.08 -3.26
N GLU A 255 5.79 17.38 -2.13
CA GLU A 255 4.54 17.05 -1.44
C GLU A 255 3.57 16.15 -2.26
N THR A 256 3.94 15.74 -3.47
CA THR A 256 3.18 14.76 -4.27
C THR A 256 3.25 13.37 -3.64
N ILE A 257 2.11 12.67 -3.63
CA ILE A 257 2.00 11.30 -3.10
C ILE A 257 1.95 10.32 -4.27
N ILE A 258 2.82 9.30 -4.23
CA ILE A 258 2.92 8.25 -5.24
C ILE A 258 2.52 6.91 -4.61
N PHE A 259 1.66 6.16 -5.29
CA PHE A 259 1.15 4.86 -4.84
C PHE A 259 1.72 3.75 -5.71
N LYS A 260 2.48 2.85 -5.09
CA LYS A 260 3.38 1.89 -5.72
C LYS A 260 2.92 0.43 -5.56
N TYR A 261 1.61 0.20 -5.59
CA TYR A 261 1.04 -1.15 -5.39
C TYR A 261 1.49 -2.16 -6.46
N PHE A 262 1.78 -1.69 -7.67
CA PHE A 262 2.16 -2.53 -8.81
C PHE A 262 3.60 -2.32 -9.29
N ASP A 263 4.33 -1.37 -8.69
CA ASP A 263 5.74 -1.16 -9.00
C ASP A 263 6.59 -2.34 -8.54
N SER A 264 7.68 -2.63 -9.24
CA SER A 264 8.70 -3.55 -8.75
C SER A 264 9.51 -2.88 -7.65
N PRO A 265 9.47 -3.38 -6.40
CA PRO A 265 10.27 -2.80 -5.32
C PRO A 265 11.75 -3.04 -5.59
N ASP A 266 12.60 -2.05 -5.32
CA ASP A 266 14.05 -2.13 -5.57
C ASP A 266 14.78 -2.78 -4.37
N PRO A 267 15.43 -3.96 -4.53
CA PRO A 267 16.19 -4.64 -3.48
C PRO A 267 17.29 -3.80 -2.84
N LYS A 268 17.83 -2.81 -3.56
CA LYS A 268 18.88 -1.93 -3.04
C LYS A 268 18.36 -0.99 -1.94
N TYR A 269 17.11 -0.57 -2.04
CA TYR A 269 16.51 0.44 -1.16
C TYR A 269 15.43 -0.12 -0.24
N THR A 270 15.07 -1.40 -0.40
CA THR A 270 14.01 -2.05 0.36
C THR A 270 14.59 -3.23 1.14
N PRO A 271 14.79 -3.09 2.47
CA PRO A 271 15.23 -4.19 3.32
C PRO A 271 14.36 -5.45 3.18
N SER A 272 14.95 -6.62 3.39
CA SER A 272 14.30 -7.93 3.16
C SER A 272 12.96 -8.11 3.88
N VAL A 273 12.83 -7.59 5.10
CA VAL A 273 11.58 -7.63 5.88
C VAL A 273 10.43 -6.89 5.18
N TYR A 274 10.72 -5.74 4.57
CA TYR A 274 9.73 -4.96 3.84
C TYR A 274 9.45 -5.60 2.49
N MET A 275 10.47 -6.18 1.84
CA MET A 275 10.30 -6.93 0.61
C MET A 275 9.33 -8.11 0.77
N ASP A 276 9.53 -8.98 1.76
CA ASP A 276 8.62 -10.13 1.98
C ASP A 276 7.19 -9.65 2.22
N ASN A 277 7.01 -8.65 3.09
CA ASN A 277 5.70 -8.09 3.37
C ASN A 277 5.04 -7.48 2.12
N ILE A 278 5.78 -6.70 1.32
CA ILE A 278 5.27 -6.07 0.10
C ILE A 278 4.85 -7.13 -0.91
N LEU A 279 5.74 -8.07 -1.24
CA LEU A 279 5.48 -9.10 -2.24
C LEU A 279 4.31 -10.00 -1.84
N ARG A 280 4.16 -10.28 -0.54
CA ARG A 280 3.12 -11.15 -0.02
C ARG A 280 1.76 -10.47 0.11
N TYR A 281 1.72 -9.20 0.53
CA TYR A 281 0.47 -8.57 0.97
C TYR A 281 0.03 -7.33 0.20
N ARG A 282 0.87 -6.69 -0.64
CA ARG A 282 0.47 -5.44 -1.33
C ARG A 282 -0.86 -5.55 -2.08
N LYS A 283 -1.11 -6.72 -2.71
CA LYS A 283 -2.35 -6.99 -3.44
C LYS A 283 -3.56 -7.06 -2.51
N SER A 284 -3.42 -7.69 -1.35
CA SER A 284 -4.46 -7.76 -0.32
C SER A 284 -4.89 -6.37 0.16
N PHE A 285 -3.92 -5.48 0.40
CA PHE A 285 -4.23 -4.10 0.79
C PHE A 285 -4.88 -3.32 -0.35
N TYR A 286 -4.38 -3.47 -1.58
CA TYR A 286 -5.02 -2.86 -2.76
C TYR A 286 -6.48 -3.33 -2.91
N ASP A 287 -6.72 -4.63 -2.78
CA ASP A 287 -8.06 -5.22 -2.89
C ASP A 287 -8.99 -4.76 -1.75
N TYR A 288 -8.48 -4.62 -0.53
CA TYR A 288 -9.25 -4.07 0.58
C TYR A 288 -9.61 -2.59 0.35
N ILE A 289 -8.65 -1.77 -0.08
CA ILE A 289 -8.81 -0.31 -0.18
C ILE A 289 -9.62 0.10 -1.41
N TYR A 290 -9.39 -0.51 -2.58
CA TYR A 290 -9.96 -0.04 -3.84
C TYR A 290 -11.17 -0.85 -4.32
N LYS A 291 -11.31 -2.08 -3.83
CA LYS A 291 -12.39 -3.00 -4.22
C LYS A 291 -13.27 -3.44 -3.04
N SER A 292 -12.99 -2.90 -1.85
CA SER A 292 -13.75 -3.19 -0.63
C SER A 292 -13.82 -4.69 -0.28
N ARG A 293 -12.80 -5.47 -0.65
CA ARG A 293 -12.68 -6.88 -0.25
C ARG A 293 -12.30 -6.99 1.22
N LYS A 294 -13.30 -6.94 2.12
CA LYS A 294 -13.09 -6.87 3.58
C LYS A 294 -12.28 -8.03 4.14
N ASN A 295 -12.36 -9.21 3.53
CA ASN A 295 -11.62 -10.40 3.93
C ASN A 295 -10.18 -10.45 3.37
N ALA A 296 -9.77 -9.49 2.55
CA ALA A 296 -8.43 -9.49 1.94
C ALA A 296 -7.32 -9.23 2.97
N ILE A 297 -7.61 -8.50 4.04
CA ILE A 297 -6.71 -8.29 5.18
C ILE A 297 -7.38 -8.80 6.46
N THR A 298 -6.57 -9.33 7.37
CA THR A 298 -7.02 -9.83 8.67
C THR A 298 -6.20 -9.22 9.78
N GLN A 299 -6.72 -9.31 11.01
CA GLN A 299 -6.00 -8.91 12.22
C GLN A 299 -4.62 -9.57 12.30
N GLU A 300 -4.51 -10.86 11.99
CA GLU A 300 -3.25 -11.61 12.00
C GLU A 300 -2.24 -11.12 10.96
N ILE A 301 -2.69 -10.78 9.75
CA ILE A 301 -1.83 -10.21 8.71
C ILE A 301 -1.25 -8.87 9.20
N LEU A 302 -2.09 -8.01 9.76
CA LEU A 302 -1.70 -6.69 10.27
C LEU A 302 -0.74 -6.82 11.46
N LYS A 303 -1.07 -7.67 12.43
CA LYS A 303 -0.21 -8.01 13.58
C LYS A 303 1.17 -8.47 13.10
N LYS A 304 1.23 -9.41 12.16
CA LYS A 304 2.48 -9.95 11.61
C LYS A 304 3.33 -8.87 10.93
N ILE A 305 2.74 -8.06 10.04
CA ILE A 305 3.46 -6.98 9.34
C ILE A 305 4.04 -6.00 10.34
N ILE A 306 3.22 -5.53 11.30
CA ILE A 306 3.64 -4.51 12.27
C ILE A 306 4.71 -5.06 13.22
N LEU A 307 4.54 -6.27 13.76
CA LEU A 307 5.55 -6.88 14.64
C LEU A 307 6.87 -7.14 13.90
N SER A 308 6.83 -7.55 12.63
CA SER A 308 8.06 -7.71 11.83
C SER A 308 8.77 -6.37 11.58
N HIS A 309 8.02 -5.28 11.41
CA HIS A 309 8.56 -3.93 11.30
C HIS A 309 9.18 -3.49 12.63
N ILE A 310 8.49 -3.67 13.76
CA ILE A 310 9.04 -3.36 15.09
C ILE A 310 10.33 -4.15 15.34
N ALA A 311 10.35 -5.45 15.07
CA ALA A 311 11.53 -6.29 15.23
C ALA A 311 12.70 -5.78 14.37
N TYR A 312 12.44 -5.38 13.12
CA TYR A 312 13.46 -4.77 12.27
C TYR A 312 13.99 -3.45 12.85
N GLU A 313 13.13 -2.55 13.31
CA GLU A 313 13.58 -1.28 13.90
C GLU A 313 14.38 -1.50 15.20
N ILE A 314 14.03 -2.51 16.00
CA ILE A 314 14.84 -2.93 17.16
C ILE A 314 16.28 -3.29 16.74
N THR A 315 16.44 -4.03 15.65
CA THR A 315 17.77 -4.43 15.15
C THR A 315 18.57 -3.26 14.57
N LYS A 316 17.88 -2.18 14.17
CA LYS A 316 18.46 -0.97 13.58
C LYS A 316 18.59 0.17 14.57
N ASP A 317 18.31 -0.09 15.84
CA ASP A 317 18.42 0.90 16.89
C ASP A 317 19.87 1.24 17.18
N GLU A 318 20.12 2.54 17.31
CA GLU A 318 21.42 3.12 17.60
C GLU A 318 21.24 4.23 18.63
N ILE A 319 22.31 4.58 19.34
CA ILE A 319 22.30 5.71 20.25
C ILE A 319 22.93 6.92 19.54
N ASN A 320 22.16 7.98 19.37
CA ASN A 320 22.62 9.24 18.82
C ASN A 320 22.29 10.38 19.80
N ASN A 321 23.29 11.18 20.17
CA ASN A 321 23.18 12.26 21.17
C ASN A 321 22.53 11.82 22.50
N GLY A 322 22.78 10.58 22.93
CA GLY A 322 22.21 10.02 24.17
C GLY A 322 20.78 9.50 24.05
N TYR A 323 20.19 9.53 22.85
CA TYR A 323 18.83 9.05 22.59
C TYR A 323 18.83 7.87 21.61
N HIS A 324 17.92 6.94 21.84
CA HIS A 324 17.65 5.82 20.92
C HIS A 324 17.00 6.34 19.64
N THR A 325 17.57 6.01 18.49
CA THR A 325 17.10 6.51 17.18
C THR A 325 15.75 5.90 16.77
N LYS A 326 15.36 4.76 17.36
CA LYS A 326 14.19 4.00 16.91
C LYS A 326 13.02 3.96 17.88
N THR A 327 13.16 4.48 19.10
CA THR A 327 12.06 4.47 20.09
C THR A 327 10.78 5.11 19.57
N THR A 328 10.88 6.27 18.90
CA THR A 328 9.70 6.99 18.39
C THR A 328 8.91 6.17 17.38
N ILE A 329 9.58 5.63 16.35
CA ILE A 329 8.91 4.83 15.32
C ILE A 329 8.32 3.53 15.91
N ILE A 330 8.99 2.90 16.87
CA ILE A 330 8.46 1.69 17.53
C ILE A 330 7.21 2.02 18.33
N LYS A 331 7.20 3.12 19.10
CA LYS A 331 6.02 3.58 19.84
C LYS A 331 4.87 3.95 18.91
N GLU A 332 5.13 4.59 17.77
CA GLU A 332 4.11 4.87 16.75
C GLU A 332 3.50 3.57 16.21
N LEU A 333 4.34 2.56 15.91
CA LEU A 333 3.88 1.26 15.43
C LEU A 333 3.09 0.49 16.49
N LEU A 334 3.42 0.61 17.77
CA LEU A 334 2.64 0.03 18.87
C LEU A 334 1.26 0.70 18.98
N ASN A 335 1.17 2.03 18.92
CA ASN A 335 -0.11 2.75 18.88
C ASN A 335 -0.97 2.25 17.71
N ILE A 336 -0.38 2.10 16.52
CA ILE A 336 -1.06 1.53 15.36
C ILE A 336 -1.50 0.09 15.65
N LEU A 337 -0.59 -0.79 16.08
CA LEU A 337 -0.85 -2.21 16.35
C LEU A 337 -2.09 -2.38 17.23
N PHE A 338 -2.13 -1.68 18.35
CA PHE A 338 -3.24 -1.66 19.28
C PHE A 338 -4.56 -1.23 18.61
N ALA A 339 -4.53 -0.15 17.83
CA ALA A 339 -5.71 0.29 17.06
C ALA A 339 -6.19 -0.78 16.07
N VAL A 340 -5.27 -1.43 15.34
CA VAL A 340 -5.63 -2.44 14.33
C VAL A 340 -6.17 -3.71 14.98
N LEU A 341 -5.56 -4.15 16.09
CA LEU A 341 -6.06 -5.27 16.88
C LEU A 341 -7.48 -4.98 17.40
N ASN A 342 -7.76 -3.74 17.79
CA ASN A 342 -9.09 -3.34 18.25
C ASN A 342 -10.13 -3.25 17.12
N TYR A 343 -9.74 -2.78 15.92
CA TYR A 343 -10.69 -2.62 14.83
C TYR A 343 -11.01 -3.93 14.10
N PHE A 344 -9.99 -4.75 13.81
CA PHE A 344 -10.14 -5.99 13.03
C PHE A 344 -10.48 -7.22 13.89
N LYS A 345 -11.06 -7.02 15.08
CA LYS A 345 -11.40 -8.10 16.02
C LYS A 345 -12.14 -9.22 15.31
N ASN A 346 -11.65 -10.44 15.45
CA ASN A 346 -12.37 -11.64 15.04
C ASN A 346 -12.90 -12.35 16.29
N SER A 347 -14.15 -12.82 16.24
CA SER A 347 -14.81 -13.54 17.35
C SER A 347 -14.08 -14.82 17.81
N LYS A 348 -13.02 -15.25 17.11
CA LYS A 348 -12.27 -16.50 17.34
C LYS A 348 -10.82 -16.32 17.81
N SER A 349 -10.31 -15.09 18.00
CA SER A 349 -8.93 -14.88 18.49
C SER A 349 -8.84 -15.16 19.99
N SER A 350 -7.91 -16.01 20.40
CA SER A 350 -7.68 -16.45 21.80
C SER A 350 -7.26 -15.33 22.76
N ILE A 351 -6.77 -14.21 22.23
CA ILE A 351 -6.60 -12.98 23.01
C ILE A 351 -7.58 -11.95 22.47
N THR A 352 -8.76 -11.90 23.09
CA THR A 352 -9.59 -10.70 23.07
C THR A 352 -8.87 -9.63 23.91
N LEU A 353 -7.96 -8.87 23.27
CA LEU A 353 -7.67 -7.47 23.68
C LEU A 353 -8.93 -6.58 23.55
N GLY A 354 -10.12 -7.19 23.48
CA GLY A 354 -11.32 -6.68 22.86
C GLY A 354 -12.32 -6.07 23.83
N GLU A 355 -12.15 -6.29 25.12
CA GLU A 355 -12.92 -5.62 26.17
C GLU A 355 -12.18 -4.42 26.74
N ILE A 356 -10.92 -4.20 26.34
CA ILE A 356 -10.08 -3.19 26.95
C ILE A 356 -10.29 -1.88 26.20
N ASN A 357 -10.63 -0.84 26.96
CA ASN A 357 -10.64 0.51 26.45
C ASN A 357 -9.20 0.88 26.07
N MET A 358 -8.93 0.92 24.76
CA MET A 358 -7.57 1.14 24.26
C MET A 358 -6.94 2.43 24.79
N ALA A 359 -7.75 3.46 25.07
CA ALA A 359 -7.27 4.72 25.64
C ALA A 359 -6.66 4.53 27.04
N SER A 360 -7.19 3.60 27.84
CA SER A 360 -6.75 3.30 29.19
C SER A 360 -5.90 2.06 29.31
N PHE A 361 -5.69 1.27 28.24
CA PHE A 361 -4.94 0.01 28.27
C PHE A 361 -3.57 0.13 28.97
N ILE A 362 -2.71 1.02 28.49
CA ILE A 362 -1.38 1.22 29.11
C ILE A 362 -1.49 1.89 30.49
N PRO A 363 -2.25 2.98 30.68
CA PRO A 363 -2.48 3.54 32.01
C PRO A 363 -2.98 2.54 33.07
N GLU A 364 -3.88 1.63 32.71
CA GLU A 364 -4.39 0.59 33.61
C GLU A 364 -3.29 -0.39 34.01
N HIS A 365 -2.46 -0.84 33.08
CA HIS A 365 -1.31 -1.67 33.41
C HIS A 365 -0.28 -0.93 34.28
N GLN A 366 -0.07 0.37 34.04
CA GLN A 366 0.76 1.22 34.89
C GLN A 366 0.21 1.38 36.30
N GLU A 367 -1.11 1.50 36.46
CA GLU A 367 -1.75 1.51 37.79
C GLU A 367 -1.62 0.16 38.48
N LYS A 368 -1.79 -0.95 37.76
CA LYS A 368 -1.66 -2.30 38.32
C LYS A 368 -0.24 -2.59 38.83
N ILE A 369 0.80 -2.21 38.10
CA ILE A 369 2.18 -2.37 38.59
C ILE A 369 2.49 -1.41 39.76
N ARG A 370 1.87 -0.21 39.81
CA ARG A 370 1.93 0.65 41.01
C ARG A 370 1.27 -0.01 42.21
N LYS A 371 0.13 -0.68 42.05
CA LYS A 371 -0.48 -1.48 43.11
C LYS A 371 0.45 -2.61 43.55
N LEU A 372 1.02 -3.35 42.60
CA LEU A 372 2.00 -4.40 42.88
C LEU A 372 3.18 -3.94 43.75
N PHE A 373 3.62 -2.69 43.58
CA PHE A 373 4.73 -2.12 44.35
C PHE A 373 4.33 -1.60 45.74
N ASN A 374 3.07 -1.27 45.97
CA ASN A 374 2.62 -0.58 47.18
C ASN A 374 1.68 -1.41 48.05
N GLU A 375 1.01 -2.41 47.49
CA GLU A 375 0.03 -3.27 48.14
C GLU A 375 0.58 -4.70 48.24
N THR A 376 0.71 -5.25 49.45
CA THR A 376 1.29 -6.59 49.67
C THR A 376 0.44 -7.71 49.08
N GLU A 377 -0.88 -7.54 49.11
CA GLU A 377 -1.87 -8.54 48.66
C GLU A 377 -2.12 -8.50 47.14
N TYR A 378 -1.61 -7.49 46.44
CA TYR A 378 -1.74 -7.43 44.99
C TYR A 378 -0.70 -8.36 44.35
N HIS A 379 -1.17 -9.19 43.42
CA HIS A 379 -0.40 -10.14 42.63
C HIS A 379 -0.83 -10.05 41.17
N ILE A 380 0.03 -10.49 40.24
CA ILE A 380 -0.32 -10.51 38.81
C ILE A 380 -1.54 -11.41 38.58
N GLN A 381 -2.60 -10.86 37.96
CA GLN A 381 -3.90 -11.55 37.85
C GLN A 381 -4.22 -12.06 36.45
N SER A 382 -3.46 -11.67 35.43
CA SER A 382 -3.74 -12.02 34.03
C SER A 382 -2.49 -12.11 33.16
N ASP A 383 -2.62 -12.79 32.02
CA ASP A 383 -1.51 -12.95 31.06
C ASP A 383 -1.06 -11.61 30.45
N THR A 384 -1.99 -10.66 30.31
CA THR A 384 -1.67 -9.31 29.83
C THR A 384 -0.89 -8.51 30.87
N GLU A 385 -1.25 -8.61 32.16
CA GLU A 385 -0.46 -8.03 33.25
C GLU A 385 0.94 -8.64 33.31
N PHE A 386 1.02 -9.98 33.27
CA PHE A 386 2.29 -10.69 33.21
C PHE A 386 3.18 -10.20 32.07
N ALA A 387 2.62 -10.05 30.86
CA ALA A 387 3.36 -9.60 29.70
C ALA A 387 3.90 -8.17 29.87
N PHE A 388 3.05 -7.24 30.32
CA PHE A 388 3.44 -5.85 30.54
C PHE A 388 4.53 -5.74 31.63
N ASP A 389 4.34 -6.42 32.75
CA ASP A 389 5.25 -6.44 33.89
C ASP A 389 6.60 -7.08 33.53
N ALA A 390 6.58 -8.16 32.73
CA ALA A 390 7.79 -8.75 32.18
C ALA A 390 8.54 -7.77 31.26
N GLY A 391 7.83 -6.99 30.46
CA GLY A 391 8.40 -5.91 29.65
C GLY A 391 9.11 -4.85 30.50
N GLN A 392 8.45 -4.37 31.55
CA GLN A 392 9.02 -3.40 32.51
C GLN A 392 10.26 -3.97 33.24
N LEU A 393 10.20 -5.25 33.64
CA LEU A 393 11.31 -5.96 34.27
C LEU A 393 12.51 -6.08 33.33
N ILE A 394 12.29 -6.52 32.08
CA ILE A 394 13.35 -6.64 31.08
C ILE A 394 13.97 -5.26 30.78
N ASN A 395 13.16 -4.21 30.66
CA ASN A 395 13.65 -2.85 30.47
C ASN A 395 14.61 -2.44 31.61
N TYR A 396 14.21 -2.68 32.86
CA TYR A 396 15.04 -2.38 34.02
C TYR A 396 16.34 -3.19 34.06
N ILE A 397 16.27 -4.50 33.83
CA ILE A 397 17.45 -5.38 33.80
C ILE A 397 18.46 -4.90 32.76
N LEU A 398 18.00 -4.58 31.54
CA LEU A 398 18.88 -4.18 30.45
C LEU A 398 19.50 -2.79 30.65
N ARG A 399 18.83 -1.87 31.38
CA ARG A 399 19.42 -0.58 31.78
C ARG A 399 20.66 -0.73 32.66
N GLN A 400 20.79 -1.83 33.40
CA GLN A 400 21.96 -2.13 34.24
C GLN A 400 23.20 -2.55 33.46
N SER A 401 23.08 -2.84 32.16
CA SER A 401 24.23 -3.15 31.33
C SER A 401 25.26 -2.03 31.38
N LYS A 402 26.55 -2.35 31.46
CA LYS A 402 27.65 -1.35 31.38
C LYS A 402 28.26 -1.27 29.97
N ALA A 403 27.67 -1.96 28.99
CA ALA A 403 28.12 -1.91 27.61
C ALA A 403 28.04 -0.48 27.04
N GLY A 404 29.01 -0.10 26.21
CA GLY A 404 29.06 1.22 25.57
C GLY A 404 27.88 1.49 24.62
N ASN A 405 27.37 0.45 23.95
CA ASN A 405 26.25 0.52 23.01
C ASN A 405 25.04 -0.27 23.55
N LYS A 406 24.22 0.34 24.41
CA LYS A 406 23.00 -0.28 24.97
C LYS A 406 21.80 -0.09 24.04
N THR A 407 21.82 -0.68 22.85
CA THR A 407 20.71 -0.54 21.90
C THR A 407 19.52 -1.44 22.28
N HIS A 408 18.35 -1.19 21.70
CA HIS A 408 17.17 -2.03 21.92
C HIS A 408 17.34 -3.48 21.45
N ALA A 409 18.33 -3.79 20.60
CA ALA A 409 18.65 -5.16 20.15
C ALA A 409 18.92 -6.14 21.32
N LEU A 410 19.28 -5.64 22.50
CA LEU A 410 19.43 -6.47 23.72
C LEU A 410 18.15 -7.20 24.15
N ILE A 411 16.97 -6.83 23.63
CA ILE A 411 15.70 -7.50 23.92
C ILE A 411 15.50 -8.81 23.13
N GLU A 412 16.26 -9.03 22.04
CA GLU A 412 16.10 -10.19 21.14
C GLU A 412 16.14 -11.57 21.84
N PRO A 413 17.03 -11.82 22.83
CA PRO A 413 17.08 -13.11 23.52
C PRO A 413 15.78 -13.47 24.25
N PHE A 414 14.95 -12.48 24.58
CA PHE A 414 13.67 -12.67 25.26
C PHE A 414 12.54 -12.85 24.25
N ILE A 415 12.37 -11.91 23.32
CA ILE A 415 11.24 -11.92 22.38
C ILE A 415 11.32 -13.05 21.34
N SER A 416 12.48 -13.69 21.19
CA SER A 416 12.64 -14.90 20.37
C SER A 416 12.12 -16.18 21.04
N LYS A 417 11.76 -16.14 22.33
CA LYS A 417 11.26 -17.30 23.08
C LYS A 417 9.75 -17.32 23.08
N ASN A 418 9.15 -18.21 22.27
CA ASN A 418 7.70 -18.36 22.23
C ASN A 418 7.14 -19.12 23.45
N ASP A 419 7.91 -20.06 23.99
CA ASP A 419 7.54 -20.85 25.16
C ASP A 419 7.72 -20.04 26.46
N PRO A 420 6.69 -19.89 27.31
CA PRO A 420 6.77 -19.11 28.54
C PRO A 420 7.87 -19.56 29.51
N ALA A 421 8.14 -20.86 29.62
CA ALA A 421 9.19 -21.36 30.50
C ALA A 421 10.58 -20.97 29.98
N GLN A 422 10.84 -21.12 28.68
CA GLN A 422 12.08 -20.66 28.04
C GLN A 422 12.26 -19.14 28.14
N PHE A 423 11.17 -18.38 28.03
CA PHE A 423 11.17 -16.93 28.21
C PHE A 423 11.60 -16.53 29.62
N LYS A 424 11.04 -17.16 30.66
CA LYS A 424 11.46 -16.94 32.05
C LYS A 424 12.91 -17.35 32.30
N ILE A 425 13.37 -18.44 31.69
CA ILE A 425 14.79 -18.84 31.76
C ILE A 425 15.69 -17.75 31.17
N ALA A 426 15.28 -17.10 30.08
CA ALA A 426 16.02 -15.97 29.52
C ALA A 426 16.08 -14.77 30.49
N ILE A 427 14.97 -14.45 31.17
CA ILE A 427 14.93 -13.44 32.25
C ILE A 427 15.89 -13.80 33.38
N THR A 428 15.83 -15.02 33.91
CA THR A 428 16.71 -15.48 35.00
C THR A 428 18.19 -15.41 34.61
N ARG A 429 18.54 -15.76 33.37
CA ARG A 429 19.91 -15.63 32.86
C ARG A 429 20.36 -14.18 32.84
N ALA A 430 19.51 -13.27 32.36
CA ALA A 430 19.83 -11.85 32.33
C ALA A 430 20.00 -11.26 33.74
N ILE A 431 19.13 -11.63 34.70
CA ILE A 431 19.31 -11.26 36.12
C ILE A 431 20.68 -11.73 36.62
N ASN A 432 21.06 -12.99 36.36
CA ASN A 432 22.35 -13.51 36.78
C ASN A 432 23.54 -12.77 36.14
N THR A 433 23.41 -12.35 34.87
CA THR A 433 24.43 -11.55 34.18
C THR A 433 24.63 -10.19 34.85
N TYR A 434 23.55 -9.49 35.20
CA TYR A 434 23.61 -8.13 35.73
C TYR A 434 23.57 -8.04 37.26
N LYS A 435 23.56 -9.18 37.96
CA LYS A 435 23.39 -9.27 39.42
C LYS A 435 24.29 -8.35 40.25
N HIS A 436 25.50 -8.11 39.76
CA HIS A 436 26.51 -7.27 40.42
C HIS A 436 26.18 -5.77 40.39
N SER A 437 25.21 -5.35 39.58
CA SER A 437 24.78 -3.96 39.45
C SER A 437 23.46 -3.65 40.17
N PHE A 438 22.77 -4.66 40.70
CA PHE A 438 21.56 -4.43 41.49
C PHE A 438 21.93 -4.06 42.93
N GLU A 439 21.32 -3.01 43.46
CA GLU A 439 21.44 -2.69 44.89
C GLU A 439 20.63 -3.70 45.71
N PHE A 440 21.26 -4.28 46.72
CA PHE A 440 20.61 -5.20 47.64
C PHE A 440 19.56 -4.42 48.45
N ARG A 441 18.28 -4.84 48.41
CA ARG A 441 17.08 -4.16 48.97
C ARG A 441 16.37 -3.17 48.03
N SER A 442 16.45 -3.35 46.72
CA SER A 442 15.69 -2.54 45.75
C SER A 442 14.21 -2.95 45.66
N GLY A 443 13.49 -3.07 46.80
CA GLY A 443 12.31 -3.95 46.98
C GLY A 443 11.25 -4.04 45.86
N ARG A 444 11.09 -3.02 45.02
CA ARG A 444 10.25 -3.08 43.81
C ARG A 444 10.77 -4.02 42.73
N PHE A 445 12.09 -4.06 42.49
CA PHE A 445 12.68 -4.99 41.52
C PHE A 445 12.52 -6.43 42.00
N GLU A 446 12.86 -6.73 43.26
CA GLU A 446 12.69 -8.08 43.82
C GLU A 446 11.22 -8.52 43.78
N LYS A 447 10.28 -7.63 44.11
CA LYS A 447 8.83 -7.91 43.99
C LYS A 447 8.44 -8.20 42.55
N LEU A 448 8.78 -7.32 41.59
CA LEU A 448 8.44 -7.54 40.16
C LEU A 448 9.04 -8.84 39.62
N ALA A 449 10.32 -9.10 39.94
CA ALA A 449 11.01 -10.31 39.51
C ALA A 449 10.36 -11.56 40.10
N SER A 450 9.98 -11.54 41.38
CA SER A 450 9.31 -12.67 42.03
C SER A 450 7.97 -12.99 41.37
N GLU A 451 7.17 -11.97 41.06
CA GLU A 451 5.83 -12.11 40.49
C GLU A 451 5.90 -12.62 39.05
N VAL A 452 6.73 -12.00 38.21
CA VAL A 452 6.93 -12.43 36.82
C VAL A 452 7.47 -13.85 36.74
N LEU A 453 8.44 -14.23 37.58
CA LEU A 453 9.02 -15.58 37.53
C LEU A 453 8.06 -16.63 38.09
N ALA A 454 7.22 -16.29 39.07
CA ALA A 454 6.25 -17.22 39.66
C ALA A 454 4.98 -17.41 38.81
N TYR A 455 4.50 -16.37 38.12
CA TYR A 455 3.21 -16.37 37.42
C TYR A 455 3.11 -17.42 36.31
N GLN A 456 2.17 -18.36 36.39
CA GLN A 456 2.04 -19.42 35.38
C GLN A 456 1.13 -18.98 34.24
N THR A 457 1.60 -19.10 33.00
CA THR A 457 0.81 -18.85 31.79
C THR A 457 1.00 -19.97 30.77
N SER A 458 -0.10 -20.35 30.11
CA SER A 458 -0.09 -21.24 28.95
C SER A 458 -0.11 -20.49 27.62
N THR A 459 -0.34 -19.17 27.65
CA THR A 459 -0.42 -18.34 26.45
C THR A 459 0.96 -18.14 25.85
N SER A 460 1.07 -18.24 24.52
CA SER A 460 2.34 -18.11 23.84
C SER A 460 2.89 -16.67 23.96
N ILE A 461 4.21 -16.53 24.09
CA ILE A 461 4.83 -15.19 24.20
C ILE A 461 4.62 -14.39 22.91
N ASN A 462 4.53 -15.04 21.75
CA ASN A 462 4.21 -14.35 20.50
C ASN A 462 2.82 -13.69 20.53
N ASP A 463 1.87 -14.27 21.24
CA ASP A 463 0.53 -13.69 21.39
C ASP A 463 0.54 -12.52 22.37
N LEU A 464 1.36 -12.61 23.41
CA LEU A 464 1.56 -11.56 24.42
C LEU A 464 2.54 -10.46 23.99
N LEU A 465 3.25 -10.67 22.88
CA LEU A 465 4.32 -9.80 22.42
C LEU A 465 3.91 -8.32 22.27
N PRO A 466 2.71 -7.95 21.77
CA PRO A 466 2.29 -6.56 21.71
C PRO A 466 2.30 -5.87 23.09
N VAL A 467 1.81 -6.56 24.11
CA VAL A 467 1.70 -6.05 25.48
C VAL A 467 3.07 -6.02 26.17
N LEU A 468 3.88 -7.06 25.95
CA LEU A 468 5.27 -7.12 26.42
C LEU A 468 6.10 -5.96 25.87
N LEU A 469 6.02 -5.70 24.57
CA LEU A 469 6.72 -4.58 23.95
C LEU A 469 6.20 -3.24 24.47
N ALA A 470 4.89 -3.10 24.69
CA ALA A 470 4.33 -1.89 25.32
C ALA A 470 4.89 -1.66 26.73
N GLY A 471 5.01 -2.71 27.54
CA GLY A 471 5.71 -2.64 28.84
C GLY A 471 7.17 -2.24 28.66
N TYR A 472 7.91 -2.90 27.78
CA TYR A 472 9.33 -2.60 27.57
C TYR A 472 9.60 -1.17 27.07
N PHE A 473 8.76 -0.62 26.21
CA PHE A 473 8.91 0.73 25.66
C PHE A 473 8.20 1.81 26.51
N SER A 474 7.52 1.45 27.58
CA SER A 474 6.97 2.39 28.56
C SER A 474 8.06 2.94 29.49
N ASP A 475 7.73 4.02 30.20
CA ASP A 475 8.62 4.53 31.23
C ASP A 475 8.69 3.52 32.39
N SER A 476 9.92 3.23 32.83
CA SER A 476 10.14 2.22 33.86
C SER A 476 9.68 2.74 35.22
N LEU A 477 8.61 2.14 35.75
CA LEU A 477 7.96 2.54 37.00
C LEU A 477 8.75 2.13 38.25
N ILE A 478 9.77 1.28 38.09
CA ILE A 478 10.71 0.96 39.16
C ILE A 478 11.42 2.24 39.65
N PHE A 479 11.70 3.20 38.77
CA PHE A 479 12.38 4.46 39.10
C PHE A 479 11.45 5.57 39.62
N GLU A 480 10.14 5.35 39.66
CA GLU A 480 9.17 6.36 40.11
C GLU A 480 9.42 6.69 41.60
N LYS A 481 9.61 7.95 41.99
CA LYS A 481 9.82 8.27 43.42
C LYS A 481 8.56 7.92 44.21
N SER A 482 8.69 7.24 45.34
CA SER A 482 7.54 6.99 46.23
C SER A 482 7.08 8.31 46.84
N ASN A 483 5.79 8.65 46.74
CA ASN A 483 5.19 9.88 47.28
C ASN A 483 5.08 9.90 48.83
N LYS A 484 5.93 9.17 49.57
CA LYS A 484 5.80 9.04 51.03
C LYS A 484 6.26 10.24 51.87
N ASN A 485 6.81 11.32 51.28
CA ASN A 485 7.48 12.37 52.07
C ASN A 485 6.71 13.70 52.26
N ASN A 486 5.41 13.79 51.95
CA ASN A 486 4.67 15.05 52.13
C ASN A 486 3.82 15.13 53.42
N ASN A 487 3.64 14.05 54.19
CA ASN A 487 2.75 14.06 55.36
C ASN A 487 3.46 14.18 56.73
N GLU A 488 4.79 14.18 56.79
CA GLU A 488 5.52 14.30 58.08
C GLU A 488 6.00 15.72 58.41
N LYS A 489 5.84 16.69 57.50
CA LYS A 489 6.26 18.09 57.72
C LYS A 489 5.17 19.03 58.24
N GLU A 490 3.91 18.59 58.33
CA GLU A 490 2.81 19.42 58.85
C GLU A 490 2.44 19.15 60.32
N GLN A 491 3.12 18.24 61.02
CA GLN A 491 2.85 17.94 62.43
C GLN A 491 3.95 18.37 63.42
N THR A 492 4.94 19.15 63.00
CA THR A 492 6.01 19.65 63.90
C THR A 492 6.10 21.16 64.08
N ASN A 493 5.09 21.92 63.64
CA ASN A 493 4.93 23.31 64.07
C ASN A 493 3.62 23.45 64.86
N VAL A 494 3.73 23.15 66.16
CA VAL A 494 2.87 23.69 67.22
C VAL A 494 3.16 25.18 67.36
#